data_AF-A0A928T309-F1
#
_entry.id   AF-A0A928T309-F1
#
_cell.length_a   1.000
_cell.length_b   1.000
_cell.length_c   1.000
_cell.angle_alpha   90.00
_cell.angle_beta   90.00
_cell.angle_gamma   90.00
#
_symmetry.space_group_name_H-M   'P 1'
#
loop_
_entity.id
_entity.type
_entity.pdbx_description
1 polymer ?
#
loop_
_entity_poly.entity_id
_entity_poly.type
_entity_poly.pdbx_seq_one_letter_code
_entity_poly.pdbx_strand_id
1 'polypeptide(L)'
;MRVPLLFALAAVACGAPALRGGETAPPGREPPGRCVASYRTAACIDRDGGKLDHPVRVYLVEDASRKRMLVVARPSYDSLVIRAPAAEGTERVFQVIVEGGDGGRVLHDFRLPASGRGDGRMAVSTEFSEAPTEPTKVSAKVTRVAIACRLTPDEAAQ
;
A
#
# COMPACT_ATOMS: atom_id res chain seq x y z
N MET A 1 54.68 20.65 -14.84
CA MET A 1 54.02 19.38 -14.50
C MET A 1 52.75 19.71 -13.72
N ARG A 2 51.57 19.44 -14.29
CA ARG A 2 50.27 19.64 -13.62
C ARG A 2 49.51 18.33 -13.66
N VAL A 3 49.26 17.77 -12.48
CA VAL A 3 48.46 16.57 -12.23
C VAL A 3 47.00 17.01 -12.10
N PRO A 4 46.06 16.57 -12.95
CA PRO A 4 44.65 16.69 -12.63
C PRO A 4 44.19 15.40 -11.96
N LEU A 5 43.98 15.50 -10.66
CA LEU A 5 43.27 14.55 -9.82
C LEU A 5 41.81 14.51 -10.31
N LEU A 6 41.43 13.48 -11.07
CA LEU A 6 40.03 13.22 -11.39
C LEU A 6 39.39 12.56 -10.17
N PHE A 7 38.72 13.39 -9.36
CA PHE A 7 37.80 12.93 -8.32
C PHE A 7 36.65 12.16 -8.97
N ALA A 8 36.69 10.84 -8.81
CA ALA A 8 35.54 9.97 -9.08
C ALA A 8 34.45 10.27 -8.04
N LEU A 9 33.42 11.02 -8.44
CA LEU A 9 32.15 11.03 -7.72
C LEU A 9 31.44 9.70 -8.00
N ALA A 10 31.72 8.69 -7.17
CA ALA A 10 30.86 7.52 -7.05
C ALA A 10 29.58 7.98 -6.32
N ALA A 11 28.55 8.32 -7.10
CA ALA A 11 27.20 8.46 -6.58
C ALA A 11 26.75 7.07 -6.08
N VAL A 12 26.80 6.87 -4.77
CA VAL A 12 26.14 5.74 -4.11
C VAL A 12 24.65 5.96 -4.30
N ALA A 13 24.08 5.37 -5.34
CA ALA A 13 22.63 5.31 -5.54
C ALA A 13 22.05 4.46 -4.40
N CYS A 14 21.69 5.11 -3.30
CA CYS A 14 20.81 4.54 -2.30
C CYS A 14 19.46 4.32 -3.01
N GLY A 15 19.25 3.10 -3.52
CA GLY A 15 18.06 2.75 -4.30
C GLY A 15 16.82 2.95 -3.44
N ALA A 16 15.97 3.90 -3.81
CA ALA A 16 14.65 4.01 -3.22
C ALA A 16 13.89 2.68 -3.45
N PRO A 17 13.10 2.23 -2.48
CA PRO A 17 12.31 1.01 -2.63
C PRO A 17 11.44 1.12 -3.89
N ALA A 18 11.46 0.08 -4.73
CA ALA A 18 10.64 0.04 -5.92
C ALA A 18 9.21 -0.36 -5.55
N LEU A 19 8.23 0.23 -6.23
CA LEU A 19 6.80 -0.01 -6.00
C LEU A 19 6.13 -0.54 -7.25
N ARG A 20 5.29 -1.55 -7.09
CA ARG A 20 4.44 -2.10 -8.16
C ARG A 20 2.99 -2.16 -7.72
N GLY A 21 2.07 -1.81 -8.62
CA GLY A 21 0.63 -1.72 -8.33
C GLY A 21 0.21 -0.41 -7.65
N GLY A 22 1.16 0.48 -7.37
CA GLY A 22 0.89 1.77 -6.72
C GLY A 22 2.04 2.74 -6.85
N GLU A 23 1.89 3.87 -6.18
CA GLU A 23 2.88 4.95 -6.09
C GLU A 23 2.94 5.50 -4.66
N THR A 24 3.99 6.23 -4.32
CA THR A 24 4.06 7.01 -3.09
C THR A 24 3.67 8.46 -3.33
N ALA A 25 3.07 9.07 -2.31
CA ALA A 25 2.82 10.50 -2.26
C ALA A 25 3.29 11.05 -0.91
N PRO A 26 4.09 12.13 -0.88
CA PRO A 26 4.44 12.78 0.39
C PRO A 26 3.18 13.20 1.17
N PRO A 27 3.26 13.29 2.52
CA PRO A 27 2.13 13.76 3.31
C PRO A 27 1.62 15.14 2.85
N GLY A 28 0.30 15.25 2.63
CA GLY A 28 -0.34 16.47 2.10
C GLY A 28 -0.21 16.65 0.59
N ARG A 29 0.42 15.70 -0.11
CA ARG A 29 0.55 15.65 -1.57
C ARG A 29 -0.18 14.43 -2.16
N GLU A 30 -1.06 13.81 -1.39
CA GLU A 30 -1.91 12.73 -1.87
C GLU A 30 -2.79 13.22 -3.04
N PRO A 31 -3.17 12.31 -3.97
CA PRO A 31 -3.97 12.70 -5.12
C PRO A 31 -5.30 13.35 -4.69
N PRO A 32 -5.73 14.42 -5.38
CA PRO A 32 -6.99 15.07 -5.06
C PRO A 32 -8.16 14.14 -5.38
N GLY A 33 -9.21 14.21 -4.57
CA GLY A 33 -10.44 13.49 -4.79
C GLY A 33 -11.38 13.57 -3.59
N ARG A 34 -12.59 13.05 -3.78
CA ARG A 34 -13.56 12.95 -2.71
C ARG A 34 -13.30 11.68 -1.91
N CYS A 35 -13.11 11.79 -0.60
CA CYS A 35 -13.11 10.63 0.29
C CYS A 35 -14.51 10.02 0.29
N VAL A 36 -14.63 8.75 -0.12
CA VAL A 36 -15.91 8.02 -0.14
C VAL A 36 -16.06 7.05 1.03
N ALA A 37 -14.94 6.66 1.64
CA ALA A 37 -14.90 5.91 2.89
C ALA A 37 -13.51 6.07 3.54
N SER A 38 -13.47 6.04 4.86
CA SER A 38 -12.23 6.02 5.63
C SER A 38 -12.27 4.87 6.63
N TYR A 39 -11.11 4.29 6.87
CA TYR A 39 -10.91 3.18 7.79
C TYR A 39 -9.67 3.44 8.63
N ARG A 40 -9.68 2.85 9.82
CA ARG A 40 -8.49 2.67 10.64
C ARG A 40 -8.20 1.19 10.82
N THR A 41 -6.93 0.84 10.93
CA THR A 41 -6.53 -0.50 11.37
C THR A 41 -6.96 -0.74 12.81
N ALA A 42 -7.41 -1.97 13.09
CA ALA A 42 -7.80 -2.44 14.40
C ALA A 42 -7.49 -3.94 14.51
N ALA A 43 -7.33 -4.43 15.75
CA ALA A 43 -7.09 -5.84 16.05
C ALA A 43 -5.97 -6.46 15.18
N CYS A 44 -4.86 -5.74 15.03
CA CYS A 44 -3.71 -6.21 14.28
C CYS A 44 -3.00 -7.34 15.02
N ILE A 45 -2.75 -8.44 14.31
CA ILE A 45 -2.01 -9.60 14.79
C ILE A 45 -0.85 -9.90 13.86
N ASP A 46 0.30 -10.25 14.41
CA ASP A 46 1.41 -10.83 13.66
C ASP A 46 1.21 -12.34 13.43
N ARG A 47 2.14 -12.93 12.68
CA ARG A 47 2.14 -14.37 12.37
C ARG A 47 2.18 -15.27 13.60
N ASP A 48 2.81 -14.81 14.68
CA ASP A 48 3.00 -15.58 15.90
C ASP A 48 1.86 -15.33 16.92
N GLY A 49 0.82 -14.57 16.51
CA GLY A 49 -0.35 -14.23 17.31
C GLY A 49 -0.15 -13.02 18.22
N GLY A 50 0.99 -12.34 18.12
CA GLY A 50 1.31 -11.12 18.86
C GLY A 50 0.39 -9.98 18.44
N LYS A 51 -0.11 -9.22 19.42
CA LYS A 51 -0.91 -8.02 19.15
C LYS A 51 0.03 -6.88 18.79
N LEU A 52 -0.29 -6.17 17.71
CA LEU A 52 0.49 -5.04 17.23
C LEU A 52 -0.29 -3.74 17.37
N ASP A 53 0.38 -2.69 17.83
CA ASP A 53 -0.08 -1.32 17.62
C ASP A 53 0.45 -0.84 16.27
N HIS A 54 -0.43 -0.82 15.27
CA HIS A 54 -0.06 -0.47 13.91
C HIS A 54 -1.09 0.52 13.33
N PRO A 55 -1.10 1.78 13.81
CA PRO A 55 -2.11 2.75 13.43
C PRO A 55 -1.86 3.23 12.00
N VAL A 56 -2.72 2.79 11.08
CA VAL A 56 -2.73 3.19 9.68
C VAL A 56 -4.13 3.65 9.33
N ARG A 57 -4.21 4.79 8.64
CA ARG A 57 -5.48 5.27 8.08
C ARG A 57 -5.55 4.93 6.62
N VAL A 58 -6.70 4.41 6.20
CA VAL A 58 -6.94 3.97 4.84
C VAL A 58 -8.14 4.72 4.30
N TYR A 59 -7.97 5.45 3.22
CA TYR A 59 -9.01 6.22 2.56
C TYR A 59 -9.32 5.61 1.21
N LEU A 60 -10.59 5.37 0.94
CA LEU A 60 -11.08 5.13 -0.41
C LEU A 60 -11.43 6.48 -1.01
N VAL A 61 -10.67 6.90 -2.03
CA VAL A 61 -10.79 8.20 -2.68
C VAL A 61 -11.32 8.01 -4.09
N GLU A 62 -12.29 8.83 -4.49
CA GLU A 62 -12.84 8.89 -5.84
C GLU A 62 -12.39 10.18 -6.53
N ASP A 63 -11.70 10.06 -7.65
CA ASP A 63 -11.22 11.21 -8.42
C ASP A 63 -12.32 11.86 -9.27
N ALA A 64 -11.97 12.95 -9.97
CA ALA A 64 -12.88 13.65 -10.87
C ALA A 64 -13.39 12.78 -12.03
N SER A 65 -12.66 11.72 -12.40
CA SER A 65 -13.05 10.74 -13.42
C SER A 65 -13.86 9.57 -12.84
N ARG A 66 -14.31 9.66 -11.59
CA ARG A 66 -15.05 8.61 -10.87
C ARG A 66 -14.25 7.32 -10.66
N LYS A 67 -12.93 7.35 -10.86
CA LYS A 67 -12.06 6.21 -10.58
C LYS A 67 -11.71 6.20 -9.11
N ARG A 68 -11.66 5.00 -8.53
CA ARG A 68 -11.38 4.80 -7.12
C ARG A 68 -9.94 4.38 -6.90
N MET A 69 -9.32 5.00 -5.91
CA MET A 69 -7.99 4.64 -5.44
C MET A 69 -8.00 4.48 -3.93
N LEU A 70 -7.10 3.64 -3.44
CA LEU A 70 -6.83 3.51 -2.02
C LEU A 70 -5.64 4.39 -1.65
N VAL A 71 -5.80 5.20 -0.60
CA VAL A 71 -4.73 6.00 -0.02
C VAL A 71 -4.46 5.49 1.39
N VAL A 72 -3.27 4.97 1.63
CA VAL A 72 -2.83 4.45 2.92
C VAL A 72 -1.92 5.49 3.54
N ALA A 73 -2.47 6.30 4.45
CA ALA A 73 -1.75 7.37 5.10
C ALA A 73 -0.94 6.83 6.29
N ARG A 74 0.35 7.21 6.32
CA ARG A 74 1.31 6.75 7.31
C ARG A 74 1.88 7.96 8.06
N PRO A 75 1.83 8.00 9.41
CA PRO A 75 2.21 9.19 10.19
C PRO A 75 3.66 9.69 10.02
N SER A 76 4.56 8.86 9.47
CA SER A 76 6.00 9.16 9.38
C SER A 76 6.63 8.73 8.06
N TYR A 77 5.81 8.39 7.07
CA TYR A 77 6.26 7.91 5.76
C TYR A 77 5.34 8.48 4.68
N ASP A 78 5.80 8.46 3.43
CA ASP A 78 4.94 8.76 2.29
C ASP A 78 3.67 7.90 2.32
N SER A 79 2.55 8.44 1.91
CA SER A 79 1.31 7.69 1.72
C SER A 79 1.48 6.70 0.55
N LEU A 80 0.88 5.51 0.66
CA LEU A 80 0.77 4.59 -0.49
C LEU A 80 -0.52 4.86 -1.23
N VAL A 81 -0.45 4.95 -2.56
CA VAL A 81 -1.61 5.20 -3.44
C VAL A 81 -1.77 4.02 -4.39
N ILE A 82 -2.95 3.38 -4.40
CA ILE A 82 -3.25 2.18 -5.18
C ILE A 82 -4.46 2.45 -6.07
N ARG A 83 -4.27 2.58 -7.40
CA ARG A 83 -5.29 3.13 -8.33
C ARG A 83 -6.12 2.08 -9.09
N ALA A 84 -5.75 0.81 -9.04
CA ALA A 84 -6.37 -0.23 -9.85
C ALA A 84 -6.92 -1.37 -8.98
N PRO A 85 -8.11 -1.20 -8.35
CA PRO A 85 -8.73 -2.29 -7.63
C PRO A 85 -9.14 -3.41 -8.59
N ALA A 86 -8.96 -4.65 -8.15
CA ALA A 86 -9.66 -5.80 -8.71
C ALA A 86 -11.02 -5.96 -8.01
N ALA A 87 -12.06 -6.27 -8.76
CA ALA A 87 -13.34 -6.67 -8.19
C ALA A 87 -13.31 -8.18 -7.92
N GLU A 88 -13.60 -8.60 -6.68
CA GLU A 88 -13.63 -10.01 -6.28
C GLU A 88 -14.91 -10.25 -5.47
N GLY A 89 -15.96 -10.73 -6.16
CA GLY A 89 -17.28 -10.93 -5.54
C GLY A 89 -17.85 -9.63 -4.95
N THR A 90 -18.02 -9.59 -3.63
CA THR A 90 -18.55 -8.44 -2.88
C THR A 90 -17.46 -7.49 -2.39
N GLU A 91 -16.19 -7.73 -2.76
CA GLU A 91 -15.04 -6.98 -2.29
C GLU A 91 -14.35 -6.22 -3.44
N ARG A 92 -13.68 -5.13 -3.07
CA ARG A 92 -12.64 -4.49 -3.86
C ARG A 92 -11.30 -4.82 -3.25
N VAL A 93 -10.42 -5.38 -4.07
CA VAL A 93 -9.08 -5.80 -3.69
C VAL A 93 -8.08 -4.80 -4.24
N PHE A 94 -7.27 -4.22 -3.37
CA PHE A 94 -6.18 -3.31 -3.72
C PHE A 94 -4.88 -3.93 -3.26
N GLN A 95 -3.94 -4.10 -4.19
CA GLN A 95 -2.66 -4.74 -3.93
C GLN A 95 -1.51 -3.86 -4.38
N VAL A 96 -0.49 -3.78 -3.55
CA VAL A 96 0.77 -3.10 -3.87
C VAL A 96 1.93 -3.94 -3.34
N ILE A 97 2.97 -4.09 -4.16
CA ILE A 97 4.21 -4.75 -3.77
C ILE A 97 5.26 -3.67 -3.54
N VAL A 98 5.88 -3.72 -2.37
CA VAL A 98 7.06 -2.92 -2.02
C VAL A 98 8.28 -3.82 -2.12
N GLU A 99 9.25 -3.42 -2.94
CA GLU A 99 10.50 -4.14 -3.17
C GLU A 99 11.64 -3.38 -2.48
N GLY A 100 12.24 -4.01 -1.47
CA GLY A 100 13.40 -3.51 -0.75
C GLY A 100 14.69 -3.62 -1.55
N GLY A 101 15.68 -2.80 -1.22
CA GLY A 101 16.99 -2.81 -1.89
C GLY A 101 17.80 -4.10 -1.69
N ASP A 102 17.42 -4.93 -0.72
CA ASP A 102 17.98 -6.26 -0.46
C ASP A 102 17.32 -7.37 -1.30
N GLY A 103 16.37 -7.02 -2.18
CA GLY A 103 15.57 -7.98 -2.95
C GLY A 103 14.39 -8.57 -2.16
N GLY A 104 14.18 -8.14 -0.92
CA GLY A 104 12.99 -8.47 -0.15
C GLY A 104 11.73 -7.87 -0.79
N ARG A 105 10.63 -8.62 -0.77
CA ARG A 105 9.36 -8.18 -1.38
C ARG A 105 8.24 -8.34 -0.37
N VAL A 106 7.45 -7.29 -0.19
CA VAL A 106 6.32 -7.27 0.73
C VAL A 106 5.06 -6.90 -0.04
N LEU A 107 4.04 -7.73 0.05
CA LEU A 107 2.71 -7.46 -0.50
C LEU A 107 1.84 -6.86 0.59
N HIS A 108 1.27 -5.68 0.31
CA HIS A 108 0.14 -5.16 1.05
C HIS A 108 -1.15 -5.50 0.28
N ASP A 109 -2.02 -6.28 0.90
CA ASP A 109 -3.33 -6.68 0.39
C ASP A 109 -4.42 -6.00 1.21
N PHE A 110 -5.23 -5.16 0.57
CA PHE A 110 -6.36 -4.51 1.19
C PHE A 110 -7.64 -4.98 0.53
N ARG A 111 -8.62 -5.37 1.33
CA ARG A 111 -9.91 -5.82 0.84
C ARG A 111 -11.00 -5.06 1.55
N LEU A 112 -11.74 -4.28 0.78
CA LEU A 112 -12.81 -3.42 1.26
C LEU A 112 -14.16 -3.90 0.72
N PRO A 113 -15.26 -3.74 1.47
CA PRO A 113 -16.59 -3.99 0.94
C PRO A 113 -16.86 -3.15 -0.32
N ALA A 114 -17.42 -3.76 -1.36
CA ALA A 114 -17.79 -3.04 -2.58
C ALA A 114 -18.87 -1.97 -2.34
N SER A 115 -19.68 -2.14 -1.30
CA SER A 115 -20.62 -1.11 -0.81
C SER A 115 -19.92 0.14 -0.27
N GLY A 116 -18.65 0.05 0.12
CA GLY A 116 -17.94 1.07 0.89
C GLY A 116 -18.41 1.17 2.36
N ARG A 117 -19.20 0.20 2.83
CA ARG A 117 -19.76 0.15 4.19
C ARG A 117 -19.40 -1.15 4.88
N GLY A 118 -19.08 -1.08 6.16
CA GLY A 118 -18.71 -2.23 6.99
C GLY A 118 -17.21 -2.44 7.06
N ASP A 119 -16.79 -3.46 7.82
CA ASP A 119 -15.38 -3.75 8.04
C ASP A 119 -14.69 -4.26 6.76
N GLY A 120 -13.44 -3.84 6.57
CA GLY A 120 -12.51 -4.43 5.61
C GLY A 120 -11.41 -5.25 6.29
N ARG A 121 -10.45 -5.71 5.50
CA ARG A 121 -9.22 -6.35 5.98
C ARG A 121 -7.99 -5.81 5.29
N MET A 122 -6.89 -5.80 6.03
CA MET A 122 -5.55 -5.53 5.54
C MET A 122 -4.66 -6.72 5.91
N ALA A 123 -3.86 -7.19 4.97
CA ALA A 123 -2.81 -8.15 5.21
C ALA A 123 -1.47 -7.64 4.64
N VAL A 124 -0.39 -7.87 5.38
CA VAL A 124 0.98 -7.69 4.91
C VAL A 124 1.61 -9.07 4.81
N SER A 125 2.18 -9.40 3.65
CA SER A 125 2.66 -10.75 3.34
C SER A 125 4.07 -10.71 2.79
N THR A 126 4.91 -11.65 3.23
CA THR A 126 6.29 -11.82 2.75
C THR A 126 6.43 -12.97 1.75
N GLU A 127 5.41 -13.83 1.63
CA GLU A 127 5.37 -14.90 0.63
C GLU A 127 4.03 -14.89 -0.10
N PHE A 128 4.10 -14.74 -1.43
CA PHE A 128 2.96 -14.67 -2.33
C PHE A 128 3.38 -15.11 -3.74
N SER A 129 2.42 -15.54 -4.54
CA SER A 129 2.61 -15.83 -5.97
C SER A 129 1.85 -14.82 -6.82
N GLU A 130 2.53 -14.15 -7.73
CA GLU A 130 1.90 -13.23 -8.69
C GLU A 130 1.27 -14.00 -9.86
N ALA A 131 0.06 -13.62 -10.24
CA ALA A 131 -0.50 -13.95 -11.54
C ALA A 131 0.12 -13.03 -12.61
N PRO A 132 0.20 -13.47 -13.88
CA PRO A 132 0.61 -12.59 -14.97
C PRO A 132 -0.33 -11.37 -15.08
N THR A 133 0.21 -10.17 -14.91
CA THR A 133 -0.53 -8.90 -15.01
C THR A 133 0.28 -7.84 -15.74
N GLU A 134 -0.40 -6.76 -16.17
CA GLU A 134 0.27 -5.54 -16.64
C GLU A 134 1.15 -4.94 -15.52
N PRO A 135 2.27 -4.28 -15.81
CA PRO A 135 3.20 -3.77 -14.79
C PRO A 135 2.57 -2.85 -13.73
N THR A 136 1.51 -2.12 -14.10
CA THR A 136 0.79 -1.18 -13.23
C THR A 136 -0.29 -1.83 -12.37
N LYS A 137 -0.54 -3.13 -12.54
CA LYS A 137 -1.51 -3.91 -11.78
C LYS A 137 -0.80 -5.04 -11.04
N VAL A 138 -1.18 -5.26 -9.80
CA VAL A 138 -0.76 -6.43 -9.03
C VAL A 138 -1.97 -7.31 -8.83
N SER A 139 -1.82 -8.59 -9.17
CA SER A 139 -2.71 -9.66 -8.75
C SER A 139 -1.84 -10.76 -8.16
N ALA A 140 -1.85 -10.87 -6.84
CA ALA A 140 -1.03 -11.80 -6.10
C ALA A 140 -1.90 -12.62 -5.16
N LYS A 141 -1.62 -13.92 -5.11
CA LYS A 141 -2.19 -14.84 -4.13
C LYS A 141 -1.25 -14.91 -2.94
N VAL A 142 -1.77 -14.54 -1.77
CA VAL A 142 -1.06 -14.64 -0.50
C VAL A 142 -0.86 -16.11 -0.12
N THR A 143 0.38 -16.45 0.25
CA THR A 143 0.72 -17.79 0.78
C THR A 143 1.03 -17.72 2.28
N ARG A 144 1.73 -16.65 2.72
CA ARG A 144 2.06 -16.43 4.13
C ARG A 144 1.84 -14.97 4.53
N VAL A 145 0.90 -14.78 5.45
CA VAL A 145 0.63 -13.48 6.08
C VAL A 145 1.62 -13.25 7.22
N ALA A 146 2.24 -12.07 7.25
CA ALA A 146 3.09 -11.60 8.34
C ALA A 146 2.30 -10.75 9.34
N ILE A 147 1.37 -9.91 8.85
CA ILE A 147 0.48 -9.08 9.67
C ILE A 147 -0.93 -9.15 9.10
N ALA A 148 -1.92 -9.36 9.95
CA ALA A 148 -3.33 -9.25 9.59
C ALA A 148 -4.01 -8.21 10.49
N CYS A 149 -4.75 -7.27 9.89
CA CYS A 149 -5.52 -6.27 10.60
C CYS A 149 -6.97 -6.25 10.10
N ARG A 150 -7.90 -5.97 11.01
CA ARG A 150 -9.24 -5.50 10.62
C ARG A 150 -9.15 -4.04 10.21
N LEU A 151 -9.91 -3.64 9.20
CA LEU A 151 -10.12 -2.24 8.85
C LEU A 151 -11.51 -1.84 9.32
N THR A 152 -11.61 -1.04 10.38
CA THR A 152 -12.90 -0.56 10.89
C THR A 152 -13.21 0.81 10.29
N PRO A 153 -14.43 1.08 9.82
CA PRO A 153 -14.82 2.41 9.36
C PRO A 153 -14.55 3.49 10.41
N ASP A 154 -13.98 4.61 9.98
CA ASP A 154 -13.89 5.82 10.79
C ASP A 154 -15.24 6.54 10.71
N GLU A 155 -16.03 6.53 11.78
CA GLU A 155 -17.35 7.19 11.84
C GLU A 155 -17.26 8.72 11.70
N ALA A 156 -16.08 9.29 11.93
CA ALA A 156 -15.84 10.74 11.92
C ALA A 156 -15.72 11.38 10.52
N ALA A 157 -15.81 10.60 9.44
CA ALA A 157 -15.60 11.09 8.06
C ALA A 157 -16.87 11.09 7.19
N GLN A 158 -18.05 10.91 7.79
CA GLN A 158 -19.35 10.99 7.10
C GLN A 158 -19.99 12.36 7.29
#